data_AF-H0ED82-F1
#
_entry.id   AF-H0ED82-F1
#
_cell.length_a   1.000
_cell.length_b   1.000
_cell.length_c   1.000
_cell.angle_alpha   90.00
_cell.angle_beta   90.00
_cell.angle_gamma   90.00
#
_symmetry.space_group_name_H-M   'P 1'
#
loop_
_entity.id
_entity.type
_entity.pdbx_description
1 polymer ?
#
loop_
_entity_poly.entity_id
_entity_poly.type
_entity_poly.pdbx_seq_one_letter_code
_entity_poly.pdbx_strand_id
1 'polypeptide(L)'
;MNGGMAAGAALVGYPTPAGHQSDLNYVMSMVEELSGILRVNQQLTANVVDKMGKVRERAKNLDLSNDELIAVVAQELNEESENLEKENSELRKALDSTDFNKKENWKLAVHGAEILADVAEKLHRFKEQHESDTLAWHKNYRKQLAEEREENLSLRNQINDMKASASRASDNLRQMRRFVADNDQWTELEVENHRLRTEKRFWKRMALPLIPDNDSEWSDDDDLIDPEEKKREFIKREKERKDKEDSEDQLA
;
A
#
# COMPACT_ATOMS: atom_id res chain seq x y z
N MET A 1 66.24 34.82 -47.49
CA MET A 1 67.69 35.13 -47.50
C MET A 1 68.07 35.62 -46.12
N ASN A 2 68.98 34.88 -45.49
CA ASN A 2 69.54 35.15 -44.18
C ASN A 2 70.58 36.29 -44.28
N GLY A 3 70.60 37.21 -43.31
CA GLY A 3 71.61 38.26 -43.26
C GLY A 3 71.42 39.20 -42.08
N GLY A 4 72.30 39.08 -41.07
CA GLY A 4 72.66 40.22 -40.23
C GLY A 4 72.28 40.17 -38.74
N MET A 5 72.46 39.04 -38.06
CA MET A 5 72.71 39.06 -36.60
C MET A 5 74.22 39.15 -36.38
N ALA A 6 74.74 40.34 -36.09
CA ALA A 6 76.11 40.54 -35.62
C ALA A 6 76.27 41.91 -34.94
N ALA A 7 75.89 42.00 -33.66
CA ALA A 7 76.48 42.95 -32.71
C ALA A 7 76.22 42.51 -31.26
N GLY A 8 76.30 41.20 -30.98
CA GLY A 8 76.50 40.69 -29.62
C GLY A 8 77.98 40.78 -29.30
N ALA A 9 78.45 41.98 -28.96
CA ALA A 9 79.82 42.21 -28.54
C ALA A 9 80.08 41.51 -27.20
N ALA A 10 80.59 40.28 -27.31
CA ALA A 10 81.35 39.62 -26.28
C ALA A 10 82.62 40.45 -25.99
N LEU A 11 82.54 41.30 -24.96
CA LEU A 11 83.66 41.89 -24.23
C LEU A 11 83.40 41.57 -22.75
N VAL A 12 83.70 40.34 -22.33
CA VAL A 12 84.91 39.99 -21.57
C VAL A 12 85.08 40.86 -20.32
N GLY A 13 84.55 40.35 -19.21
CA GLY A 13 85.28 40.17 -17.95
C GLY A 13 85.96 41.39 -17.33
N TYR A 14 85.20 42.19 -16.58
CA TYR A 14 85.67 42.88 -15.36
C TYR A 14 84.47 42.96 -14.39
N PRO A 15 84.63 42.70 -13.06
CA PRO A 15 83.54 42.89 -12.11
C PRO A 15 83.28 44.40 -11.99
N THR A 16 82.21 44.88 -12.60
CA THR A 16 81.74 46.26 -12.41
C THR A 16 81.27 46.44 -10.97
N PRO A 17 81.63 47.53 -10.27
CA PRO A 17 81.22 47.78 -8.88
C PRO A 17 79.70 47.69 -8.71
N ALA A 18 79.27 47.11 -7.58
CA ALA A 18 77.89 46.66 -7.31
C ALA A 18 76.76 47.71 -7.51
N GLY A 19 77.08 49.01 -7.60
CA GLY A 19 76.10 50.08 -7.86
C GLY A 19 75.90 50.44 -9.34
N HIS A 20 76.84 50.10 -10.24
CA HIS A 20 76.71 50.42 -11.67
C HIS A 20 75.74 49.48 -12.39
N GLN A 21 75.65 48.23 -11.96
CA GLN A 21 74.64 47.28 -12.48
C GLN A 21 73.22 47.67 -12.03
N SER A 22 73.05 48.19 -10.81
CA SER A 22 71.74 48.66 -10.33
C SER A 22 71.30 49.96 -11.02
N ASP A 23 72.24 50.88 -11.26
CA ASP A 23 71.95 52.13 -11.97
C ASP A 23 71.66 51.87 -13.45
N LEU A 24 72.40 50.95 -14.10
CA LEU A 24 72.16 50.57 -15.48
C LEU A 24 70.82 49.82 -15.66
N ASN A 25 70.45 48.96 -14.69
CA ASN A 25 69.13 48.34 -14.66
C ASN A 25 68.01 49.36 -14.42
N TYR A 26 68.24 50.36 -13.58
CA TYR A 26 67.28 51.45 -13.34
C TYR A 26 67.10 52.35 -14.57
N VAL A 27 68.19 52.67 -15.27
CA VAL A 27 68.15 53.40 -16.53
C VAL A 27 67.45 52.56 -17.61
N MET A 28 67.71 51.25 -17.69
CA MET A 28 67.01 50.36 -18.61
C MET A 28 65.51 50.27 -18.32
N SER A 29 65.10 50.12 -17.05
CA SER A 29 63.66 50.10 -16.70
C SER A 29 62.99 51.43 -17.02
N MET A 30 63.66 52.56 -16.77
CA MET A 30 63.13 53.88 -17.10
C MET A 30 63.04 54.11 -18.61
N VAL A 31 63.98 53.57 -19.40
CA VAL A 31 63.91 53.59 -20.88
C VAL A 31 62.80 52.68 -21.40
N GLU A 32 62.57 51.51 -20.80
CA GLU A 32 61.45 50.63 -21.13
C GLU A 32 60.10 51.28 -20.80
N GLU A 33 59.98 51.93 -19.64
CA GLU A 33 58.80 52.73 -19.27
C GLU A 33 58.59 53.91 -20.22
N LEU A 34 59.64 54.69 -20.53
CA LEU A 34 59.55 55.77 -21.52
C LEU A 34 59.18 55.24 -22.90
N SER A 35 59.69 54.09 -23.31
CA SER A 35 59.34 53.43 -24.58
C SER A 35 57.87 52.97 -24.58
N GLY A 36 57.37 52.47 -23.46
CA GLY A 36 55.97 52.16 -23.26
C GLY A 36 55.08 53.41 -23.40
N ILE A 37 55.46 54.49 -22.73
CA ILE A 37 54.79 55.79 -22.79
C ILE A 37 54.86 56.37 -24.21
N LEU A 38 56.01 56.28 -24.89
CA LEU A 38 56.19 56.72 -26.28
C LEU A 38 55.30 55.94 -27.24
N ARG A 39 55.16 54.63 -27.06
CA ARG A 39 54.27 53.80 -27.89
C ARG A 39 52.81 54.19 -27.69
N VAL A 40 52.40 54.45 -26.44
CA VAL A 40 51.06 54.94 -26.11
C VAL A 40 50.83 56.34 -26.69
N ASN A 41 51.82 57.24 -26.60
CA ASN A 41 51.75 58.57 -27.17
C ASN A 41 51.67 58.53 -28.70
N GLN A 42 52.46 57.69 -29.37
CA GLN A 42 52.36 57.49 -30.82
C GLN A 42 50.97 56.99 -31.22
N GLN A 43 50.39 56.06 -30.46
CA GLN A 43 49.05 55.54 -30.73
C GLN A 43 47.96 56.61 -30.48
N LEU A 44 48.09 57.39 -29.42
CA LEU A 44 47.21 58.54 -29.14
C LEU A 44 47.31 59.59 -30.25
N THR A 45 48.52 59.97 -30.66
CA THR A 45 48.73 60.95 -31.74
C THR A 45 48.20 60.43 -33.07
N ALA A 46 48.40 59.14 -33.39
CA ALA A 46 47.83 58.54 -34.60
C ALA A 46 46.29 58.60 -34.60
N ASN A 47 45.65 58.30 -33.46
CA ASN A 47 44.20 58.43 -33.31
C ASN A 47 43.72 59.88 -33.40
N VAL A 48 44.47 60.84 -32.85
CA VAL A 48 44.15 62.27 -32.97
C VAL A 48 44.26 62.74 -34.42
N VAL A 49 45.31 62.33 -35.13
CA VAL A 49 45.51 62.67 -36.55
C VAL A 49 44.42 62.05 -37.43
N ASP A 50 44.02 60.80 -37.19
CA ASP A 50 42.91 60.16 -37.91
C ASP A 50 41.58 60.88 -37.66
N LYS A 51 41.29 61.25 -36.40
CA LYS A 51 40.12 62.05 -36.04
C LYS A 51 40.15 63.46 -36.64
N MET A 52 41.29 64.15 -36.61
CA MET A 52 41.47 65.45 -37.27
C MET A 52 41.33 65.34 -38.79
N GLY A 53 41.79 64.23 -39.39
CA GLY A 53 41.60 63.93 -40.80
C GLY A 53 40.11 63.88 -41.18
N LYS A 54 39.32 63.14 -40.39
CA LYS A 54 37.86 63.05 -40.56
C LYS A 54 37.15 64.40 -40.34
N VAL A 55 37.57 65.19 -39.34
CA VAL A 55 37.05 66.55 -39.09
C VAL A 55 37.36 67.48 -40.27
N ARG A 56 38.59 67.44 -40.79
CA ARG A 56 39.03 68.25 -41.94
C ARG A 56 38.33 67.86 -43.23
N GLU A 57 38.08 66.57 -43.45
CA GLU A 57 37.34 66.08 -44.61
C GLU A 57 35.88 66.54 -44.58
N ARG A 58 35.24 66.49 -43.41
CA ARG A 58 33.87 67.02 -43.22
C ARG A 58 33.79 68.53 -43.36
N ALA A 59 34.77 69.26 -42.83
CA ALA A 59 34.89 70.71 -42.98
C ALA A 59 34.90 71.12 -44.46
N LYS A 60 35.67 70.37 -45.27
CA LYS A 60 35.79 70.60 -46.70
C LYS A 60 34.53 70.19 -47.49
N ASN A 61 33.80 69.17 -47.04
CA ASN A 61 32.62 68.67 -47.75
C ASN A 61 31.35 69.51 -47.48
N LEU A 62 31.31 70.26 -46.38
CA LEU A 62 30.14 71.03 -45.93
C LEU A 62 30.35 72.56 -45.94
N ASP A 63 31.54 73.06 -46.33
CA ASP A 63 31.91 74.49 -46.33
C ASP A 63 31.60 75.23 -45.00
N LEU A 64 31.82 74.55 -43.88
CA LEU A 64 31.52 75.07 -42.53
C LEU A 64 32.66 75.93 -41.99
N SER A 65 32.30 76.99 -41.25
CA SER A 65 33.24 77.75 -40.41
C SER A 65 33.79 76.89 -39.26
N ASN A 66 35.00 77.19 -38.77
CA ASN A 66 35.62 76.47 -37.63
C ASN A 66 34.68 76.39 -36.40
N ASP A 67 33.93 77.47 -36.11
CA ASP A 67 33.01 77.50 -34.97
C ASP A 67 31.76 76.62 -35.21
N GLU A 68 31.29 76.54 -36.46
CA GLU A 68 30.14 75.71 -36.84
C GLU A 68 30.52 74.22 -36.86
N LEU A 69 31.74 73.88 -37.27
CA LEU A 69 32.29 72.52 -37.19
C LEU A 69 32.39 72.01 -35.76
N ILE A 70 32.88 72.86 -34.84
CA ILE A 70 32.98 72.50 -33.43
C ILE A 70 31.59 72.27 -32.85
N ALA A 71 30.61 73.10 -33.21
CA ALA A 71 29.21 72.95 -32.78
C ALA A 71 28.58 71.64 -33.29
N VAL A 72 28.75 71.32 -34.58
CA VAL A 72 28.21 70.08 -35.19
C VAL A 72 28.85 68.84 -34.58
N VAL A 73 30.17 68.82 -34.40
CA VAL A 73 30.86 67.68 -33.78
C VAL A 73 30.50 67.55 -32.30
N ALA A 74 30.35 68.65 -31.57
CA ALA A 74 29.89 68.63 -30.18
C ALA A 74 28.45 68.11 -30.07
N GLN A 75 27.59 68.45 -31.02
CA GLN A 75 26.22 67.96 -31.08
C GLN A 75 26.17 66.45 -31.41
N GLU A 76 26.92 65.98 -32.41
CA GLU A 76 27.01 64.55 -32.74
C GLU A 76 27.56 63.72 -31.56
N LEU A 77 28.61 64.22 -30.88
CA LEU A 77 29.16 63.53 -29.71
C LEU A 77 28.19 63.49 -28.54
N ASN A 78 27.40 64.55 -28.34
CA ASN A 78 26.33 64.56 -27.33
C ASN A 78 25.20 63.61 -27.72
N GLU A 79 24.77 63.58 -28.98
CA GLU A 79 23.73 62.67 -29.48
C GLU A 79 24.19 61.21 -29.38
N GLU A 80 25.44 60.90 -29.74
CA GLU A 80 26.04 59.57 -29.58
C GLU A 80 26.16 59.17 -28.11
N SER A 81 26.58 60.10 -27.24
CA SER A 81 26.64 59.90 -25.78
C SER A 81 25.26 59.62 -25.18
N GLU A 82 24.24 60.41 -25.54
CA GLU A 82 22.87 60.19 -25.08
C GLU A 82 22.30 58.86 -25.57
N ASN A 83 22.63 58.45 -26.80
CA ASN A 83 22.16 57.19 -27.36
C ASN A 83 22.81 55.99 -26.65
N LEU A 84 24.11 56.07 -26.38
CA LEU A 84 24.84 55.08 -25.58
C LEU A 84 24.29 55.01 -24.15
N GLU A 85 23.95 56.13 -23.52
CA GLU A 85 23.33 56.14 -22.19
C GLU A 85 21.94 55.49 -22.18
N LYS A 86 21.12 55.76 -23.20
CA LYS A 86 19.81 55.11 -23.37
C LYS A 86 19.96 53.60 -23.54
N GLU A 87 20.84 53.15 -24.44
CA GLU A 87 21.11 51.73 -24.67
C GLU A 87 21.64 51.06 -23.39
N ASN A 88 22.55 51.69 -22.66
CA ASN A 88 23.06 51.17 -21.39
C ASN A 88 21.95 51.08 -20.33
N SER A 89 21.03 52.05 -20.30
CA SER A 89 19.89 52.04 -19.39
C SER A 89 18.89 50.91 -19.72
N GLU A 90 18.66 50.63 -21.01
CA GLU A 90 17.79 49.56 -21.48
C GLU A 90 18.41 48.19 -21.20
N LEU A 91 19.70 48.03 -21.49
CA LEU A 91 20.45 46.82 -21.19
C LEU A 91 20.48 46.51 -19.69
N ARG A 92 20.63 47.53 -18.83
CA ARG A 92 20.56 47.34 -17.37
C ARG A 92 19.17 46.91 -16.91
N LYS A 93 18.10 47.53 -17.41
CA LYS A 93 16.72 47.13 -17.09
C LYS A 93 16.42 45.72 -17.58
N ALA A 94 16.88 45.36 -18.78
CA ALA A 94 16.76 44.02 -19.31
C ALA A 94 17.52 43.01 -18.44
N LEU A 95 18.75 43.34 -18.03
CA LEU A 95 19.55 42.52 -17.14
C LEU A 95 18.83 42.27 -15.81
N ASP A 96 18.35 43.33 -15.14
CA ASP A 96 17.62 43.23 -13.87
C ASP A 96 16.35 42.37 -14.00
N SER A 97 15.59 42.56 -15.09
CA SER A 97 14.40 41.75 -15.38
C SER A 97 14.75 40.28 -15.62
N THR A 98 15.80 40.00 -16.38
CA THR A 98 16.25 38.62 -16.62
C THR A 98 16.77 37.95 -15.36
N ASP A 99 17.48 38.68 -14.49
CA ASP A 99 17.97 38.18 -13.21
C ASP A 99 16.83 37.90 -12.24
N PHE A 100 15.80 38.75 -12.23
CA PHE A 100 14.57 38.52 -11.48
C PHE A 100 13.86 37.24 -11.95
N ASN A 101 13.59 37.12 -13.25
CA ASN A 101 12.93 35.95 -13.84
C ASN A 101 13.73 34.67 -13.63
N LYS A 102 15.06 34.73 -13.73
CA LYS A 102 15.95 33.59 -13.44
C LYS A 102 15.82 33.14 -11.98
N LYS A 103 15.77 34.08 -11.03
CA LYS A 103 15.58 33.75 -9.60
C LYS A 103 14.21 33.15 -9.34
N GLU A 104 13.14 33.65 -9.96
CA GLU A 104 11.80 33.07 -9.82
C GLU A 104 11.70 31.68 -10.44
N ASN A 105 12.20 31.49 -11.65
CA ASN A 105 12.23 30.19 -12.31
C ASN A 105 13.03 29.17 -11.51
N TRP A 106 14.15 29.58 -10.90
CA TRP A 106 14.92 28.71 -10.02
C TRP A 106 14.13 28.31 -8.77
N LYS A 107 13.43 29.24 -8.12
CA LYS A 107 12.56 28.92 -6.98
C LYS A 107 11.47 27.93 -7.36
N LEU A 108 10.83 28.12 -8.53
CA LEU A 108 9.81 27.21 -9.02
C LEU A 108 10.38 25.80 -9.27
N ALA A 109 11.57 25.71 -9.86
CA ALA A 109 12.25 24.44 -10.10
C ALA A 109 12.58 23.70 -8.78
N VAL A 110 13.08 24.43 -7.78
CA VAL A 110 13.35 23.87 -6.44
C VAL A 110 12.06 23.38 -5.80
N HIS A 111 10.99 24.19 -5.82
CA HIS A 111 9.72 23.79 -5.23
C HIS A 111 9.09 22.58 -5.96
N GLY A 112 9.21 22.52 -7.28
CA GLY A 112 8.80 21.36 -8.05
C GLY A 112 9.57 20.09 -7.68
N ALA A 113 10.89 20.21 -7.45
CA ALA A 113 11.71 19.10 -7.00
C ALA A 113 11.34 18.63 -5.59
N GLU A 114 11.07 19.55 -4.66
CA GLU A 114 10.59 19.24 -3.31
C GLU A 114 9.26 18.49 -3.34
N ILE A 115 8.28 18.97 -4.11
CA ILE A 115 6.97 18.30 -4.25
C ILE A 115 7.15 16.89 -4.84
N LEU A 116 7.99 16.73 -5.86
CA LEU A 116 8.24 15.42 -6.47
C LEU A 116 8.93 14.47 -5.49
N ALA A 117 9.85 14.96 -4.67
CA ALA A 117 10.48 14.18 -3.61
C ALA A 117 9.46 13.72 -2.56
N ASP A 118 8.60 14.63 -2.10
CA ASP A 118 7.51 14.33 -1.15
C ASP A 118 6.52 13.31 -1.71
N VAL A 119 6.13 13.44 -2.98
CA VAL A 119 5.24 12.50 -3.66
C VAL A 119 5.91 11.13 -3.78
N ALA A 120 7.19 11.08 -4.14
CA ALA A 120 7.93 9.83 -4.21
C ALA A 120 7.99 9.12 -2.84
N GLU A 121 8.28 9.85 -1.77
CA GLU A 121 8.31 9.30 -0.41
C GLU A 121 6.94 8.76 0.02
N LYS A 122 5.87 9.53 -0.22
CA LYS A 122 4.49 9.09 0.07
C LYS A 122 4.10 7.86 -0.73
N LEU A 123 4.49 7.77 -2.01
CA LEU A 123 4.23 6.60 -2.84
C LEU A 123 4.98 5.36 -2.35
N HIS A 124 6.23 5.51 -1.91
CA HIS A 124 6.98 4.40 -1.32
C HIS A 124 6.31 3.87 -0.05
N ARG A 125 5.93 4.77 0.87
CA ARG A 125 5.22 4.40 2.11
C ARG A 125 3.87 3.74 1.83
N PHE A 126 3.11 4.31 0.90
CA PHE A 126 1.83 3.75 0.49
C PHE A 126 1.99 2.33 -0.08
N LYS A 127 2.98 2.13 -0.96
CA LYS A 127 3.25 0.82 -1.55
C LYS A 127 3.60 -0.22 -0.49
N GLU A 128 4.52 0.12 0.42
CA GLU A 128 4.92 -0.77 1.51
C GLU A 128 3.73 -1.17 2.39
N GLN A 129 2.93 -0.19 2.80
CA GLN A 129 1.75 -0.43 3.63
C GLN A 129 0.68 -1.27 2.90
N HIS A 130 0.44 -0.97 1.62
CA HIS A 130 -0.51 -1.73 0.82
C HIS A 130 -0.06 -3.19 0.63
N GLU A 131 1.23 -3.44 0.37
CA GLU A 131 1.79 -4.78 0.30
C GLU A 131 1.68 -5.50 1.65
N SER A 132 1.95 -4.83 2.78
CA SER A 132 1.80 -5.45 4.09
C SER A 132 0.35 -5.80 4.41
N ASP A 133 -0.60 -4.93 4.08
CA ASP A 133 -2.02 -5.13 4.36
C ASP A 133 -2.59 -6.26 3.50
N THR A 134 -2.24 -6.31 2.22
CA THR A 134 -2.66 -7.40 1.32
C THR A 134 -2.08 -8.75 1.76
N LEU A 135 -0.82 -8.81 2.18
CA LEU A 135 -0.21 -10.02 2.73
C LEU A 135 -0.88 -10.45 4.03
N ALA A 136 -1.16 -9.51 4.94
CA ALA A 136 -1.88 -9.77 6.18
C ALA A 136 -3.28 -10.32 5.92
N TRP A 137 -4.00 -9.74 4.96
CA TRP A 137 -5.31 -10.22 4.53
C TRP A 137 -5.26 -11.65 4.01
N HIS A 138 -4.34 -11.95 3.08
CA HIS A 138 -4.17 -13.31 2.56
C HIS A 138 -3.77 -14.31 3.65
N LYS A 139 -2.93 -13.91 4.61
CA LYS A 139 -2.55 -14.76 5.74
C LYS A 139 -3.74 -15.07 6.64
N ASN A 140 -4.52 -14.06 6.99
CA ASN A 140 -5.70 -14.20 7.82
C ASN A 140 -6.77 -15.07 7.15
N TYR A 141 -7.02 -14.86 5.85
CA TYR A 141 -7.96 -15.67 5.09
C TYR A 141 -7.53 -17.15 5.01
N ARG A 142 -6.23 -17.41 4.77
CA ARG A 142 -5.70 -18.80 4.80
C ARG A 142 -5.83 -19.44 6.18
N LYS A 143 -5.64 -18.67 7.25
CA LYS A 143 -5.81 -19.14 8.63
C LYS A 143 -7.25 -19.52 8.91
N GLN A 144 -8.21 -18.66 8.58
CA GLN A 144 -9.64 -18.96 8.71
C GLN A 144 -10.02 -20.22 7.93
N LEU A 145 -9.55 -20.35 6.68
CA LEU A 145 -9.84 -21.54 5.89
C LEU A 145 -9.21 -22.83 6.46
N ALA A 146 -8.10 -22.73 7.19
CA ALA A 146 -7.50 -23.86 7.90
C ALA A 146 -8.30 -24.22 9.16
N GLU A 147 -8.71 -23.22 9.95
CA GLU A 147 -9.55 -23.38 11.14
C GLU A 147 -10.89 -24.05 10.79
N GLU A 148 -11.59 -23.57 9.75
CA GLU A 148 -12.84 -24.17 9.28
C GLU A 148 -12.67 -25.62 8.83
N ARG A 149 -11.54 -25.97 8.20
CA ARG A 149 -11.24 -27.35 7.81
C ARG A 149 -10.95 -28.24 9.01
N GLU A 150 -10.24 -27.72 10.00
CA GLU A 150 -9.95 -28.42 11.24
C GLU A 150 -11.24 -28.66 12.05
N GLU A 151 -12.10 -27.66 12.16
CA GLU A 151 -13.42 -27.79 12.80
C GLU A 151 -14.29 -28.81 12.06
N ASN A 152 -14.34 -28.76 10.73
CA ASN A 152 -15.10 -29.74 9.94
C ASN A 152 -14.59 -31.17 10.15
N LEU A 153 -13.26 -31.36 10.22
CA LEU A 153 -12.65 -32.65 10.52
C LEU A 153 -13.01 -33.11 11.94
N SER A 154 -12.93 -32.21 12.93
CA SER A 154 -13.30 -32.49 14.31
C SER A 154 -14.75 -32.94 14.43
N LEU A 155 -15.69 -32.22 13.80
CA LEU A 155 -17.11 -32.57 13.79
C LEU A 155 -17.36 -33.94 13.13
N ARG A 156 -16.66 -34.24 12.03
CA ARG A 156 -16.75 -35.57 11.40
C ARG A 156 -16.25 -36.67 12.31
N ASN A 157 -15.14 -36.45 13.01
CA ASN A 157 -14.60 -37.41 13.97
C ASN A 157 -15.60 -37.64 15.12
N GLN A 158 -16.17 -36.57 15.68
CA GLN A 158 -17.20 -36.68 16.72
C GLN A 158 -18.44 -37.48 16.25
N ILE A 159 -18.93 -37.22 15.03
CA ILE A 159 -20.04 -37.97 14.45
C ILE A 159 -19.67 -39.45 14.27
N ASN A 160 -18.46 -39.73 13.82
CA ASN A 160 -17.99 -41.10 13.66
C ASN A 160 -17.87 -41.83 15.00
N ASP A 161 -17.39 -41.15 16.05
CA ASP A 161 -17.30 -41.69 17.40
C ASP A 161 -18.69 -41.96 17.98
N MET A 162 -19.64 -41.04 17.79
CA MET A 162 -21.05 -41.23 18.16
C MET A 162 -21.69 -42.39 17.41
N LYS A 163 -21.44 -42.53 16.11
CA LYS A 163 -21.95 -43.66 15.33
C LYS A 163 -21.35 -44.98 15.82
N ALA A 164 -20.04 -45.00 16.07
CA ALA A 164 -19.36 -46.18 16.61
C ALA A 164 -19.89 -46.57 17.99
N SER A 165 -20.14 -45.60 18.88
CA SER A 165 -20.72 -45.88 20.20
C SER A 165 -22.16 -46.35 20.10
N ALA A 166 -22.97 -45.77 19.21
CA ALA A 166 -24.34 -46.21 18.95
C ALA A 166 -24.40 -47.63 18.34
N SER A 167 -23.47 -47.97 17.44
CA SER A 167 -23.33 -49.34 16.91
C SER A 167 -22.98 -50.32 18.02
N ARG A 168 -22.00 -50.02 18.87
CA ARG A 168 -21.64 -50.86 20.03
C ARG A 168 -22.83 -51.04 20.99
N ALA A 169 -23.56 -49.98 21.29
CA ALA A 169 -24.75 -50.05 22.13
C ALA A 169 -25.85 -50.94 21.49
N SER A 170 -26.06 -50.80 20.18
CA SER A 170 -27.01 -51.63 19.42
C SER A 170 -26.61 -53.10 19.41
N ASP A 171 -25.31 -53.40 19.26
CA ASP A 171 -24.77 -54.75 19.32
C ASP A 171 -24.91 -55.34 20.72
N ASN A 172 -24.64 -54.56 21.77
CA ASN A 172 -24.86 -54.97 23.16
C ASN A 172 -26.35 -55.29 23.41
N LEU A 173 -27.29 -54.47 22.93
CA LEU A 173 -28.73 -54.75 23.04
C LEU A 173 -29.14 -56.02 22.29
N ARG A 174 -28.56 -56.26 21.11
CA ARG A 174 -28.79 -57.51 20.36
C ARG A 174 -28.23 -58.72 21.11
N GLN A 175 -27.06 -58.60 21.70
CA GLN A 175 -26.46 -59.65 22.53
C GLN A 175 -27.30 -59.93 23.78
N MET A 176 -27.79 -58.90 24.47
CA MET A 176 -28.68 -59.06 25.62
C MET A 176 -30.00 -59.73 25.22
N ARG A 177 -30.62 -59.34 24.10
CA ARG A 177 -31.82 -60.02 23.59
C ARG A 177 -31.58 -61.48 23.26
N ARG A 178 -30.45 -61.80 22.62
CA ARG A 178 -30.05 -63.19 22.35
C ARG A 178 -29.84 -63.95 23.65
N PHE A 179 -29.13 -63.35 24.62
CA PHE A 179 -28.92 -63.97 25.93
C PHE A 179 -30.23 -64.27 26.65
N VAL A 180 -31.21 -63.35 26.62
CA VAL A 180 -32.54 -63.58 27.21
C VAL A 180 -33.30 -64.70 26.48
N ALA A 181 -33.28 -64.71 25.14
CA ALA A 181 -34.01 -65.69 24.35
C ALA A 181 -33.39 -67.09 24.37
N ASP A 182 -32.06 -67.18 24.35
CA ASP A 182 -31.31 -68.42 24.24
C ASP A 182 -30.99 -69.05 25.62
N ASN A 183 -31.30 -68.36 26.72
CA ASN A 183 -31.03 -68.86 28.07
C ASN A 183 -32.26 -69.53 28.68
N ASP A 184 -32.30 -70.86 28.56
CA ASP A 184 -33.38 -71.71 29.06
C ASP A 184 -33.66 -71.49 30.56
N GLN A 185 -32.64 -71.18 31.36
CA GLN A 185 -32.85 -70.91 32.79
C GLN A 185 -33.68 -69.64 33.02
N TRP A 186 -33.51 -68.64 32.15
CA TRP A 186 -34.22 -67.38 32.28
C TRP A 186 -35.69 -67.55 31.90
N THR A 187 -35.97 -68.28 30.82
CA THR A 187 -37.34 -68.61 30.41
C THR A 187 -38.05 -69.53 31.41
N GLU A 188 -37.34 -70.51 31.99
CA GLU A 188 -37.87 -71.33 33.09
C GLU A 188 -38.27 -70.47 34.30
N LEU A 189 -37.40 -69.52 34.69
CA LEU A 189 -37.69 -68.60 35.80
C LEU A 189 -38.88 -67.67 35.50
N GLU A 190 -39.03 -67.18 34.27
CA GLU A 190 -40.19 -66.38 33.85
C GLU A 190 -41.50 -67.18 33.95
N VAL A 191 -41.50 -68.41 33.42
CA VAL A 191 -42.66 -69.32 33.48
C VAL A 191 -43.00 -69.67 34.92
N GLU A 192 -42.02 -69.97 35.76
CA GLU A 192 -42.24 -70.25 37.17
C GLU A 192 -42.77 -69.01 37.91
N ASN A 193 -42.24 -67.82 37.64
CA ASN A 193 -42.72 -66.58 38.25
C ASN A 193 -44.19 -66.32 37.88
N HIS A 194 -44.53 -66.49 36.59
CA HIS A 194 -45.90 -66.37 36.12
C HIS A 194 -46.82 -67.40 36.80
N ARG A 195 -46.40 -68.67 36.87
CA ARG A 195 -47.14 -69.72 37.60
C ARG A 195 -47.37 -69.32 39.06
N LEU A 196 -46.33 -68.93 39.80
CA LEU A 196 -46.44 -68.53 41.21
C LEU A 196 -47.35 -67.30 41.40
N ARG A 197 -47.33 -66.33 40.48
CA ARG A 197 -48.26 -65.19 40.49
C ARG A 197 -49.71 -65.64 40.31
N THR A 198 -49.99 -66.53 39.35
CA THR A 198 -51.35 -67.03 39.13
C THR A 198 -51.86 -67.89 40.29
N GLU A 199 -51.01 -68.75 40.85
CA GLU A 199 -51.32 -69.53 42.07
C GLU A 199 -51.64 -68.58 43.24
N LYS A 200 -50.83 -67.54 43.46
CA LYS A 200 -51.09 -66.53 44.49
C LYS A 200 -52.45 -65.85 44.29
N ARG A 201 -52.81 -65.45 43.06
CA ARG A 201 -54.14 -64.87 42.76
C ARG A 201 -55.27 -65.87 43.00
N PHE A 202 -55.08 -67.13 42.60
CA PHE A 202 -56.04 -68.20 42.85
C PHE A 202 -56.30 -68.36 44.34
N TRP A 203 -55.25 -68.46 45.15
CA TRP A 203 -55.38 -68.57 46.60
C TRP A 203 -55.98 -67.31 47.23
N LYS A 204 -55.66 -66.12 46.74
CA LYS A 204 -56.29 -64.86 47.17
C LYS A 204 -57.81 -64.90 46.94
N ARG A 205 -58.27 -65.30 45.75
CA ARG A 205 -59.71 -65.45 45.44
C ARG A 205 -60.40 -66.49 46.32
N MET A 206 -59.74 -67.61 46.59
CA MET A 206 -60.27 -68.67 47.46
C MET A 206 -60.38 -68.22 48.92
N ALA A 207 -59.40 -67.47 49.42
CA ALA A 207 -59.36 -67.04 50.82
C ALA A 207 -60.19 -65.76 51.09
N LEU A 208 -60.31 -64.87 50.11
CA LEU A 208 -60.85 -63.51 50.27
C LEU A 208 -61.79 -63.11 49.10
N PRO A 209 -62.97 -63.73 48.97
CA PRO A 209 -63.85 -63.55 47.80
C PRO A 209 -64.56 -62.18 47.73
N LEU A 210 -64.59 -61.41 48.82
CA LEU A 210 -65.25 -60.11 48.90
C LEU A 210 -64.33 -58.93 48.56
N ILE A 211 -63.03 -59.19 48.38
CA ILE A 211 -62.06 -58.15 48.02
C ILE A 211 -61.92 -58.13 46.49
N PRO A 212 -62.13 -56.97 45.83
CA PRO A 212 -61.95 -56.84 44.39
C PRO A 212 -60.51 -57.15 43.95
N ASP A 213 -60.35 -57.81 42.80
CA ASP A 213 -59.05 -58.22 42.24
C ASP A 213 -58.21 -57.07 41.62
N ASN A 214 -58.57 -55.80 41.86
CA ASN A 214 -57.86 -54.63 41.36
C ASN A 214 -56.57 -54.36 42.15
N ASP A 215 -55.59 -55.26 42.05
CA ASP A 215 -54.23 -54.96 42.49
C ASP A 215 -53.48 -54.25 41.35
N SER A 216 -53.41 -52.93 41.42
CA SER A 216 -52.66 -52.08 40.47
C SER A 216 -51.15 -52.34 40.46
N GLU A 217 -50.62 -53.00 41.48
CA GLU A 217 -49.18 -53.30 41.62
C GLU A 217 -48.80 -54.63 40.97
N TRP A 218 -49.80 -55.44 40.59
CA TRP A 218 -49.58 -56.79 40.07
C TRP A 218 -50.56 -57.16 38.95
N SER A 219 -51.27 -56.22 38.30
CA SER A 219 -52.04 -56.56 37.10
C SER A 219 -51.09 -56.99 35.98
N ASP A 220 -51.55 -57.88 35.12
CA ASP A 220 -50.85 -58.37 33.92
C ASP A 220 -50.70 -57.27 32.83
N ASP A 221 -50.76 -55.99 33.21
CA ASP A 221 -50.82 -54.85 32.29
C ASP A 221 -49.44 -54.48 31.73
N ASP A 222 -48.77 -55.47 31.12
CA ASP A 222 -48.02 -55.25 29.87
C ASP A 222 -48.95 -55.40 28.64
N ASP A 223 -50.26 -55.61 28.84
CA ASP A 223 -51.28 -55.30 27.83
C ASP A 223 -51.44 -53.77 27.69
N LEU A 224 -50.44 -53.15 27.06
CA LEU A 224 -50.51 -51.82 26.43
C LEU A 224 -51.50 -51.84 25.24
N ILE A 225 -52.74 -52.25 25.46
CA ILE A 225 -53.84 -51.85 24.58
C ILE A 225 -54.12 -50.40 24.96
N ASP A 226 -53.71 -49.49 24.07
CA ASP A 226 -53.98 -48.07 24.18
C ASP A 226 -55.43 -47.87 24.68
N PRO A 227 -55.68 -47.06 25.73
CA PRO A 227 -57.04 -46.81 26.22
C PRO A 227 -58.00 -46.37 25.10
N GLU A 228 -57.49 -45.82 23.99
CA GLU A 228 -58.27 -45.57 22.78
C GLU A 228 -58.68 -46.84 22.01
N GLU A 229 -57.81 -47.83 21.90
CA GLU A 229 -58.08 -49.09 21.20
C GLU A 229 -59.10 -49.94 21.98
N LYS A 230 -59.02 -49.95 23.32
CA LYS A 230 -60.03 -50.59 24.18
C LYS A 230 -61.43 -49.97 24.01
N LYS A 231 -61.52 -48.64 23.81
CA LYS A 231 -62.78 -47.96 23.49
C LYS A 231 -63.29 -48.36 22.09
N ARG A 232 -62.40 -48.49 21.10
CA ARG A 232 -62.79 -48.94 19.75
C ARG A 232 -63.34 -50.36 19.77
N GLU A 233 -62.72 -51.27 20.50
CA GLU A 233 -63.23 -52.64 20.66
C GLU A 233 -64.59 -52.67 21.36
N PHE A 234 -64.77 -51.87 22.40
CA PHE A 234 -66.05 -51.76 23.09
C PHE A 234 -67.16 -51.25 22.15
N ILE A 235 -66.88 -50.20 21.37
CA ILE A 235 -67.80 -49.67 20.36
C ILE A 235 -68.11 -50.72 19.30
N LYS A 236 -67.10 -51.50 18.87
CA LYS A 236 -67.29 -52.56 17.87
C LYS A 236 -68.18 -53.69 18.41
N ARG A 237 -67.98 -54.13 19.66
CA ARG A 237 -68.85 -55.14 20.31
C ARG A 237 -70.27 -54.61 20.53
N GLU A 238 -70.44 -53.35 20.90
CA GLU A 238 -71.76 -52.70 21.01
C GLU A 238 -72.48 -52.64 19.65
N LYS A 239 -71.75 -52.34 18.56
CA LYS A 239 -72.31 -52.40 17.20
C LYS A 239 -72.68 -53.82 16.81
N GLU A 240 -71.80 -54.80 17.03
CA GLU A 240 -72.10 -56.20 16.74
C GLU A 240 -73.28 -56.74 17.56
N ARG A 241 -73.52 -56.23 18.78
CA ARG A 241 -74.71 -56.57 19.56
C ARG A 241 -75.97 -55.95 18.96
N LYS A 242 -75.92 -54.67 18.56
CA LYS A 242 -77.05 -54.00 17.90
C LYS A 242 -77.37 -54.59 16.52
N ASP A 243 -76.35 -54.92 15.73
CA ASP A 243 -76.55 -55.55 14.43
C ASP A 243 -77.17 -56.95 14.57
N LYS A 244 -76.88 -57.66 15.67
CA LYS A 244 -77.55 -58.93 16.02
C LYS A 244 -78.99 -58.71 16.44
N GLU A 245 -79.26 -57.75 17.32
CA GLU A 245 -80.61 -57.37 17.74
C GLU A 245 -81.47 -56.95 16.51
N ASP A 246 -80.92 -56.13 15.61
CA ASP A 246 -81.60 -55.69 14.37
C ASP A 246 -81.81 -56.84 13.36
N SER A 247 -80.92 -57.85 13.35
CA SER A 247 -81.08 -59.04 12.51
C SER A 247 -82.12 -60.03 13.04
N GLU A 248 -82.29 -60.10 14.36
CA GLU A 248 -83.32 -60.89 15.02
C GLU A 248 -84.71 -60.25 14.83
N ASP A 249 -84.80 -58.92 14.85
CA ASP A 249 -86.03 -58.16 14.58
C ASP A 249 -86.49 -58.18 13.11
N GLN A 250 -85.60 -58.51 12.15
CA GLN A 250 -85.96 -58.67 10.72
C GLN A 250 -86.41 -60.10 10.34
N LEU A 251 -86.28 -61.07 11.24
CA LEU A 251 -86.67 -62.47 11.05
C LEU A 251 -87.94 -62.88 11.82
N ALA A 252 -88.56 -61.95 12.56
CA ALA A 252 -89.86 -62.08 13.23
C ALA A 252 -90.99 -61.43 12.42
#